data_AF-A0A1S8S103-F1
#
_entry.id   AF-A0A1S8S103-F1
#
_cell.length_a   1.000
_cell.length_b   1.000
_cell.length_c   1.000
_cell.angle_alpha   90.00
_cell.angle_beta   90.00
_cell.angle_gamma   90.00
#
_symmetry.space_group_name_H-M   'P 1'
#
loop_
_entity.id
_entity.type
_entity.pdbx_description
1 polymer ?
#
loop_
_entity_poly.entity_id
_entity_poly.type
_entity_poly.pdbx_seq_one_letter_code
_entity_poly.pdbx_strand_id
1 'polypeptide(L)'
;MKKNFIPLPKTQVYSKLKEENRLITEDWSYYNGKTRVAFIPKNMSAEELFEGYMWFRRELYSLKSIYKRIRKSKTNILYNLIVNLGYKISLNGTKNNF
;
A
#
# COMPACT_ATOMS: atom_id res chain seq x y z
N MET A 1 4.23 11.73 -0.83
CA MET A 1 3.97 10.46 -0.12
C MET A 1 3.83 9.36 -1.17
N LYS A 2 4.70 8.34 -1.20
CA LYS A 2 4.71 7.30 -2.25
C LYS A 2 3.74 6.17 -1.88
N LYS A 3 2.56 6.14 -2.51
CA LYS A 3 1.65 4.99 -2.50
C LYS A 3 2.33 3.83 -3.23
N ASN A 4 2.06 2.56 -2.86
CA ASN A 4 2.49 1.42 -3.67
C ASN A 4 1.95 1.62 -5.09
N PHE A 5 2.87 1.81 -6.04
CA PHE A 5 2.56 2.17 -7.41
C PHE A 5 2.51 0.89 -8.25
N ILE A 6 1.49 0.74 -9.07
CA ILE A 6 1.34 -0.42 -9.94
C ILE A 6 1.70 0.02 -11.36
N PRO A 7 2.80 -0.46 -11.96
CA PRO A 7 3.15 -0.10 -13.32
C PRO A 7 2.24 -0.86 -14.28
N LEU A 8 1.03 -0.38 -14.55
CA LEU A 8 0.09 -1.12 -15.40
C LEU A 8 0.64 -1.32 -16.83
N PRO A 9 0.45 -2.50 -17.43
CA PRO A 9 0.83 -2.73 -18.83
C PRO A 9 0.23 -1.68 -19.75
N LYS A 10 0.94 -1.33 -20.82
CA LYS A 10 0.59 -0.26 -21.77
C LYS A 10 0.67 1.17 -21.22
N THR A 11 1.18 1.38 -20.00
CA THR A 11 1.54 2.72 -19.52
C THR A 11 2.98 3.07 -19.86
N GLN A 12 3.27 4.35 -20.05
CA GLN A 12 4.65 4.82 -20.29
C GLN A 12 5.60 4.41 -19.16
N VAL A 13 5.10 4.36 -17.92
CA VAL A 13 5.90 3.96 -16.76
C VAL A 13 6.27 2.48 -16.83
N TYR A 14 5.36 1.61 -17.29
CA TYR A 14 5.67 0.20 -17.53
C TYR A 14 6.77 0.03 -18.57
N SER A 15 6.62 0.67 -19.74
CA SER A 15 7.62 0.57 -20.81
C SER A 15 9.00 1.04 -20.32
N LYS A 16 9.05 2.18 -19.62
CA LYS A 16 10.28 2.69 -19.04
C LYS A 16 10.91 1.74 -18.02
N LEU A 17 10.11 1.14 -17.13
CA LEU A 17 10.63 0.18 -16.14
C LEU A 17 11.13 -1.11 -16.81
N LYS A 18 10.49 -1.53 -17.90
CA LYS A 18 10.93 -2.68 -18.71
C LYS A 18 12.24 -2.38 -19.42
N GLU A 19 12.35 -1.22 -20.07
CA GLU A 19 13.58 -0.75 -20.73
C GLU A 19 14.74 -0.57 -19.74
N GLU A 20 14.47 -0.04 -18.54
CA GLU A 20 15.45 0.11 -17.47
C GLU A 20 15.79 -1.22 -16.74
N ASN A 21 15.25 -2.37 -17.18
CA ASN A 21 15.40 -3.69 -16.51
C ASN A 21 15.02 -3.69 -15.02
N ARG A 22 14.03 -2.87 -14.66
CA ARG A 22 13.54 -2.68 -13.28
C ARG A 22 12.16 -3.29 -13.04
N LEU A 23 11.60 -4.01 -14.01
CA LEU A 23 10.38 -4.79 -13.84
C LEU A 23 10.73 -6.17 -13.27
N ILE A 24 10.13 -6.54 -12.14
CA ILE A 24 10.42 -7.80 -11.43
C ILE A 24 9.71 -8.97 -12.11
N THR A 25 8.48 -8.75 -12.54
CA THR A 25 7.65 -9.78 -13.16
C THR A 25 6.56 -9.14 -14.01
N GLU A 26 6.13 -9.86 -15.05
CA GLU A 26 4.92 -9.54 -15.84
C GLU A 26 3.70 -10.35 -15.37
N ASP A 27 3.84 -11.19 -14.34
CA ASP A 27 2.74 -11.96 -13.75
C ASP A 27 1.70 -11.02 -13.13
N TRP A 28 0.48 -11.09 -13.66
CA TRP A 28 -0.70 -10.36 -13.22
C TRP A 28 -0.98 -10.51 -11.72
N SER A 29 -0.55 -11.60 -11.07
CA SER A 29 -0.72 -11.79 -9.62
C SER A 29 -0.02 -10.71 -8.77
N TYR A 30 1.00 -10.04 -9.31
CA TYR A 30 1.73 -8.94 -8.66
C TYR A 30 1.05 -7.58 -8.82
N TYR A 31 0.07 -7.45 -9.72
CA TYR A 31 -0.60 -6.18 -10.05
C TYR A 31 -1.84 -5.92 -9.17
N ASN A 32 -1.81 -6.39 -7.93
CA ASN A 32 -2.91 -6.24 -6.97
C ASN A 32 -2.81 -4.95 -6.11
N GLY A 33 -1.68 -4.26 -6.17
CA GLY A 33 -1.45 -2.97 -5.50
C GLY A 33 -1.38 -2.99 -3.98
N LYS A 34 -1.43 -4.18 -3.37
CA LYS A 34 -1.65 -4.34 -1.92
C LYS A 34 -0.64 -5.26 -1.25
N THR A 35 -0.27 -6.37 -1.89
CA THR A 35 0.48 -7.44 -1.25
C THR A 35 1.81 -7.76 -1.93
N ARG A 36 2.03 -7.26 -3.15
CA ARG A 36 3.24 -7.52 -3.92
C ARG A 36 3.70 -6.28 -4.67
N VAL A 37 4.98 -6.26 -5.02
CA VAL A 37 5.65 -5.19 -5.74
C VAL A 37 6.18 -5.74 -7.06
N ALA A 38 5.73 -5.17 -8.19
CA ALA A 38 6.08 -5.67 -9.53
C ALA A 38 7.35 -5.02 -10.12
N PHE A 39 8.02 -4.11 -9.41
CA PHE A 39 9.15 -3.36 -9.94
C PHE A 39 10.14 -2.93 -8.84
N ILE A 40 11.39 -2.67 -9.21
CA ILE A 40 12.45 -2.20 -8.31
C ILE A 40 12.55 -0.68 -8.42
N PRO A 41 12.34 0.11 -7.34
CA PRO A 41 12.58 1.56 -7.33
C PRO A 41 14.06 1.96 -7.53
N LYS A 42 14.36 3.23 -7.83
CA LYS A 42 15.76 3.66 -8.09
C LYS A 42 16.64 3.69 -6.83
N ASN A 43 16.03 3.92 -5.67
CA ASN A 43 16.75 4.26 -4.43
C ASN A 43 16.39 3.35 -3.25
N MET A 44 15.76 2.20 -3.51
CA MET A 44 15.38 1.21 -2.50
C MET A 44 15.09 -0.12 -3.18
N SER A 45 15.19 -1.22 -2.45
CA SER A 45 14.76 -2.53 -2.91
C SER A 45 13.22 -2.63 -2.98
N ALA A 46 12.72 -3.67 -3.63
CA ALA A 46 11.28 -3.92 -3.70
C ALA A 46 10.70 -4.32 -2.33
N GLU A 47 11.49 -5.02 -1.52
CA GLU A 47 11.19 -5.40 -0.15
C GLU A 47 11.13 -4.15 0.75
N GLU A 48 12.10 -3.25 0.64
CA GLU A 48 12.09 -1.97 1.37
C GLU A 48 10.86 -1.12 1.02
N LEU A 49 10.46 -1.10 -0.26
CA LEU A 49 9.24 -0.43 -0.70
C LEU A 49 8.00 -1.08 -0.06
N PHE A 50 7.94 -2.41 -0.06
CA PHE A 50 6.82 -3.15 0.52
C PHE A 50 6.72 -2.92 2.03
N GLU A 51 7.82 -3.03 2.75
CA GLU A 51 7.87 -2.80 4.19
C GLU A 51 7.54 -1.37 4.56
N GLY A 52 8.06 -0.39 3.82
CA GLY A 52 7.71 1.02 3.99
C GLY A 52 6.22 1.29 3.76
N TYR A 53 5.63 0.63 2.75
CA TYR A 53 4.20 0.70 2.49
C TYR A 53 3.37 0.09 3.63
N MET A 54 3.77 -1.08 4.14
CA MET A 54 3.09 -1.75 5.26
C MET A 54 3.22 -0.97 6.56
N TRP A 55 4.40 -0.46 6.87
CA TRP A 55 4.64 0.44 7.99
C TRP A 55 3.73 1.68 7.91
N PHE A 56 3.67 2.33 6.75
CA PHE A 56 2.82 3.50 6.55
C PHE A 56 1.34 3.17 6.78
N ARG A 57 0.84 2.04 6.27
CA ARG A 57 -0.54 1.61 6.50
C ARG A 57 -0.82 1.37 7.98
N ARG A 58 0.10 0.73 8.69
CA ARG A 58 -0.03 0.51 10.14
C ARG A 58 -0.14 1.84 10.90
N GLU A 59 0.67 2.81 10.55
CA GLU A 59 0.64 4.13 11.19
C GLU A 59 -0.62 4.93 10.82
N LEU A 60 -1.05 4.86 9.56
CA LEU A 60 -2.28 5.51 9.09
C LEU A 60 -3.52 4.94 9.78
N TYR A 61 -3.58 3.63 10.00
CA TYR A 61 -4.69 2.96 10.68
C TYR A 61 -4.40 2.64 12.17
N SER A 62 -3.45 3.37 12.79
CA SER A 62 -3.25 3.33 14.23
C SER A 62 -4.47 3.94 14.95
N LEU A 63 -4.77 3.48 16.17
CA LEU A 63 -5.94 3.98 16.93
C LEU A 63 -5.87 5.49 17.14
N LYS A 64 -4.66 6.00 17.40
CA LYS A 64 -4.37 7.44 17.54
C LYS A 64 -4.67 8.21 16.26
N SER A 65 -4.23 7.70 15.11
CA SER A 65 -4.49 8.32 13.80
C SER A 65 -5.97 8.30 13.42
N ILE A 66 -6.67 7.20 13.70
CA ILE A 66 -8.12 7.06 13.48
C ILE A 66 -8.88 8.08 14.34
N TYR A 67 -8.60 8.13 15.65
CA TYR A 67 -9.22 9.07 16.57
C TYR A 67 -8.99 10.53 16.13
N LYS A 68 -7.75 10.88 15.76
CA LYS A 68 -7.42 12.23 15.26
C LYS A 68 -8.24 12.61 14.02
N ARG A 69 -8.45 11.69 13.07
CA ARG A 69 -9.27 11.93 11.87
C ARG A 69 -10.74 12.13 12.19
N ILE A 70 -11.30 11.25 13.02
CA ILE A 70 -12.72 11.32 13.43
C ILE A 70 -13.00 12.64 14.15
N ARG A 71 -12.14 13.03 15.10
CA ARG A 71 -12.26 14.28 15.84
C ARG A 71 -12.26 15.53 14.94
N LYS A 72 -11.49 15.51 13.85
CA LYS A 72 -11.39 16.64 12.91
C LYS A 72 -12.55 16.71 11.92
N SER A 73 -13.00 15.56 11.38
CA SER A 73 -14.04 15.53 10.34
C SER A 73 -15.46 15.72 10.90
N LYS A 74 -15.76 15.15 12.08
CA LYS A 74 -17.07 15.15 12.75
C LYS A 74 -18.28 14.65 11.92
N THR A 75 -18.10 14.24 10.68
CA THR A 75 -19.13 13.70 9.77
C THR A 75 -19.13 12.17 9.77
N ASN A 76 -20.33 11.56 9.65
CA ASN A 76 -20.53 10.10 9.51
C ASN A 76 -19.66 9.27 10.48
N ILE A 77 -19.63 9.65 11.76
CA ILE A 77 -18.67 9.17 12.77
C ILE A 77 -18.69 7.64 12.89
N LEU A 78 -19.88 7.05 13.01
CA LEU A 78 -20.03 5.60 13.16
C LEU A 78 -19.55 4.83 11.92
N TYR A 79 -19.97 5.26 10.73
CA TYR A 79 -19.52 4.67 9.46
C TYR A 79 -18.00 4.77 9.30
N ASN A 80 -17.43 5.96 9.56
CA ASN A 80 -15.99 6.18 9.50
C ASN A 80 -15.25 5.31 10.53
N LEU A 81 -15.78 5.15 11.74
CA LEU A 81 -15.19 4.28 12.75
C LEU A 81 -15.17 2.82 12.28
N ILE A 82 -16.29 2.30 11.78
CA ILE A 82 -16.40 0.92 11.27
C ILE A 82 -15.38 0.68 10.15
N VAL A 83 -15.32 1.57 9.15
CA VAL A 83 -14.39 1.42 8.02
C VAL A 83 -12.94 1.46 8.48
N ASN A 84 -12.59 2.40 9.36
CA ASN A 84 -11.21 2.54 9.86
C ASN A 84 -10.77 1.35 10.73
N LEU A 85 -11.68 0.80 11.55
CA LEU A 85 -11.41 -0.41 12.34
C LEU A 85 -11.29 -1.65 11.44
N GLY A 86 -12.14 -1.78 10.41
CA GLY A 86 -12.04 -2.86 9.42
C GLY A 86 -10.67 -2.90 8.74
N TYR A 87 -10.14 -1.74 8.33
CA TYR A 87 -8.79 -1.66 7.76
C TYR A 87 -7.69 -2.04 8.77
N LYS A 88 -7.84 -1.66 10.04
CA LYS A 88 -6.90 -2.03 11.11
C LYS A 88 -6.89 -3.54 11.36
N ILE A 89 -8.06 -4.18 11.40
CA ILE A 89 -8.18 -5.64 11.59
C ILE A 89 -7.57 -6.39 10.39
N SER A 90 -7.86 -5.97 9.16
CA SER A 90 -7.28 -6.57 7.95
C SER A 90 -5.73 -6.51 7.95
N LEU A 91 -5.16 -5.39 8.40
CA LEU A 91 -3.71 -5.21 8.54
C LEU A 91 -3.07 -6.08 9.63
N ASN A 92 -3.79 -6.32 10.73
CA ASN A 92 -3.34 -7.21 11.78
C ASN A 92 -3.38 -8.68 11.30
N GLY A 93 -4.39 -9.07 10.53
CA GLY A 93 -4.47 -10.41 9.93
C GLY A 93 -3.32 -10.70 8.96
N THR A 94 -2.86 -9.70 8.18
CA THR A 94 -1.68 -9.86 7.33
C THR A 94 -0.37 -10.07 8.09
N LYS A 95 -0.29 -9.71 9.38
CA LYS A 95 0.89 -9.96 10.21
C LYS A 95 1.07 -11.44 10.57
N ASN A 96 -0.01 -12.23 10.54
CA ASN A 96 -0.03 -13.62 11.00
C ASN A 96 0.19 -14.66 9.87
N ASN A 97 0.40 -14.20 8.63
CA ASN A 97 0.51 -15.06 7.44
C ASN A 97 1.90 -15.00 6.78
N PHE A 98 2.93 -14.58 7.52
CA PHE A 98 4.33 -14.56 7.09
C PHE A 98 5.22 -15.13 8.19
#